data_AF-A0A1B9AKT1-F1
#
_entry.id   AF-A0A1B9AKT1-F1
#
_cell.length_a   1.000
_cell.length_b   1.000
_cell.length_c   1.000
_cell.angle_alpha   90.00
_cell.angle_beta   90.00
_cell.angle_gamma   90.00
#
_symmetry.space_group_name_H-M   'P 1'
#
loop_
_entity.id
_entity.type
_entity.pdbx_description
1 polymer ?
#
loop_
_entity_poly.entity_id
_entity_poly.type
_entity_poly.pdbx_seq_one_letter_code
_entity_poly.pdbx_strand_id
1 'polypeptide(L)'
;MDFLRWFKDKAQALRVALQAGKAREFAEFKRAARPKKSKNTKPVYEPGTLGLSAVSASIKKEHGVILSRRERKQKAREAFKRHYNN
;
A
#
# COMPACT_ATOMS: atom_id res chain seq x y z
N MET A 1 -30.38 14.73 -13.81
CA MET A 1 -30.27 14.51 -12.36
C MET A 1 -30.40 15.86 -11.69
N ASP A 2 -31.57 16.18 -11.14
CA ASP A 2 -31.84 17.51 -10.60
C ASP A 2 -31.30 17.63 -9.17
N PHE A 3 -30.26 18.44 -8.99
CA PHE A 3 -29.64 18.74 -7.70
C PHE A 3 -30.67 19.18 -6.64
N LEU A 4 -31.71 19.88 -7.06
CA LEU A 4 -32.78 20.36 -6.20
C LEU A 4 -33.67 19.26 -5.61
N ARG A 5 -33.70 18.06 -6.22
CA ARG A 5 -34.54 16.94 -5.76
C ARG A 5 -34.13 16.38 -4.40
N TRP A 6 -32.90 16.67 -3.97
CA TRP A 6 -32.31 16.14 -2.73
C TRP A 6 -32.46 17.07 -1.53
N PHE A 7 -32.95 18.30 -1.73
CA PHE A 7 -33.10 19.30 -0.68
C PHE A 7 -34.57 19.50 -0.34
N LYS A 8 -34.86 19.66 0.96
CA LYS A 8 -36.23 19.90 1.43
C LYS A 8 -36.74 21.29 1.03
N ASP A 9 -35.83 22.24 0.85
CA ASP A 9 -36.15 23.62 0.47
C ASP A 9 -35.02 24.25 -0.37
N LYS A 10 -35.38 25.22 -1.23
CA LYS A 10 -34.47 25.99 -2.09
C LYS A 10 -33.43 26.76 -1.29
N ALA A 11 -33.78 27.26 -0.11
CA ALA A 11 -32.84 27.96 0.77
C ALA A 11 -31.72 27.02 1.28
N GLN A 12 -32.06 25.76 1.55
CA GLN A 12 -31.08 24.75 1.94
C GLN A 12 -30.12 24.43 0.80
N ALA A 13 -30.65 24.26 -0.42
CA ALA A 13 -29.85 24.03 -1.61
C ALA A 13 -28.86 25.18 -1.87
N LEU A 14 -29.30 26.43 -1.69
CA LEU A 14 -28.46 27.61 -1.85
C LEU A 14 -27.31 27.66 -0.83
N ARG A 15 -27.59 27.39 0.45
CA ARG A 15 -26.55 27.38 1.50
C ARG A 15 -25.47 26.33 1.21
N VAL A 16 -25.88 25.14 0.80
CA VAL A 16 -24.94 24.06 0.44
C VAL A 16 -24.12 24.41 -0.79
N ALA A 17 -24.74 25.02 -1.81
CA ALA A 17 -24.02 25.49 -3.00
C ALA A 17 -22.96 26.55 -2.65
N LEU A 18 -23.31 27.53 -1.81
CA LEU A 18 -22.37 28.56 -1.35
C LEU A 18 -21.22 27.98 -0.52
N GLN A 19 -21.52 27.03 0.37
CA GLN A 19 -20.49 26.34 1.17
C GLN A 19 -19.56 25.52 0.28
N ALA A 20 -20.10 24.81 -0.71
CA ALA A 20 -19.31 24.05 -1.68
C ALA A 20 -18.43 24.97 -2.55
N GLY A 21 -18.94 26.13 -2.96
CA GLY A 21 -18.16 27.15 -3.67
C GLY A 21 -16.95 27.62 -2.85
N LYS A 22 -17.17 28.03 -1.60
CA LYS A 22 -16.09 28.44 -0.69
C LYS A 22 -15.06 27.33 -0.45
N ALA A 23 -15.52 26.09 -0.28
CA ALA A 23 -14.63 24.94 -0.09
C ALA A 23 -13.74 24.69 -1.32
N ARG A 24 -14.31 24.87 -2.52
CA ARG A 24 -13.57 24.74 -3.78
C ARG A 24 -12.50 25.82 -3.92
N GLU A 25 -12.87 27.09 -3.69
CA GLU A 25 -11.91 28.22 -3.75
C GLU A 25 -10.74 28.01 -2.79
N PHE A 26 -11.03 27.56 -1.57
CA PHE A 26 -10.01 27.26 -0.58
C PHE A 26 -9.10 26.08 -1.00
N ALA A 27 -9.66 25.05 -1.64
CA ALA A 27 -8.90 23.93 -2.17
C ALA A 27 -7.99 24.35 -3.34
N GLU A 28 -8.46 25.22 -4.23
CA GLU A 28 -7.68 25.78 -5.34
C GLU A 28 -6.52 26.65 -4.82
N PHE A 29 -6.77 27.51 -3.84
CA PHE A 29 -5.73 28.30 -3.16
C PHE A 29 -4.66 27.40 -2.51
N LYS A 30 -5.09 26.38 -1.75
CA LYS A 30 -4.17 25.42 -1.12
C LYS A 30 -3.39 24.58 -2.13
N ARG A 31 -3.98 24.27 -3.28
CA ARG A 31 -3.30 23.54 -4.35
C ARG A 31 -2.13 24.35 -4.91
N ALA A 32 -2.31 25.66 -5.09
CA ALA A 32 -1.23 26.55 -5.52
C ALA A 32 -0.12 26.69 -4.47
N ALA A 33 -0.48 26.69 -3.17
CA ALA A 33 0.46 26.85 -2.06
C ALA A 33 1.26 25.57 -1.70
N ARG A 34 0.92 24.40 -2.26
CA ARG A 34 1.64 23.16 -1.95
C ARG A 34 2.98 23.11 -2.69
N PRO A 35 4.12 23.05 -1.99
CA PRO A 35 5.40 22.84 -2.64
C PRO A 35 5.38 21.49 -3.38
N LYS A 36 5.91 21.47 -4.60
CA LYS A 36 6.08 20.21 -5.34
C LYS A 36 6.95 19.27 -4.50
N LYS A 37 6.55 18.00 -4.40
CA LYS A 37 7.38 16.97 -3.76
C LYS A 37 8.76 17.00 -4.41
N SER A 38 9.82 17.01 -3.61
CA SER A 38 11.19 16.93 -4.13
C SER A 38 11.35 15.66 -4.96
N LYS A 39 12.16 15.72 -6.02
CA LYS A 39 12.50 14.52 -6.80
C LYS A 39 13.10 13.50 -5.83
N ASN A 40 12.60 12.28 -5.87
CA ASN A 40 13.15 11.20 -5.06
C ASN A 40 14.58 10.93 -5.52
N THR A 41 15.57 11.23 -4.69
CA THR A 41 16.99 10.98 -4.96
C THR A 41 17.40 9.55 -4.62
N LYS A 42 16.51 8.76 -4.02
CA LYS A 42 16.82 7.37 -3.67
C LYS A 42 16.97 6.54 -4.96
N PRO A 43 18.01 5.70 -5.06
CA PRO A 43 18.14 4.77 -6.18
C PRO A 43 16.92 3.86 -6.24
N VAL A 44 16.52 3.51 -7.46
CA VAL A 44 15.51 2.47 -7.68
C VAL A 44 16.07 1.16 -7.13
N TYR A 45 15.22 0.37 -6.47
CA TYR A 45 15.64 -0.93 -5.96
C TYR A 45 16.09 -1.83 -7.13
N GLU A 46 17.34 -2.29 -7.09
CA GLU A 46 17.87 -3.27 -8.03
C GLU A 46 17.75 -4.68 -7.43
N PRO A 47 16.97 -5.59 -8.05
CA PRO A 47 16.84 -6.96 -7.58
C PRO A 47 18.21 -7.64 -7.42
N GLY A 48 18.50 -8.14 -6.22
CA GLY A 48 19.76 -8.84 -5.91
C GLY A 48 20.86 -7.97 -5.30
N THR A 49 20.69 -6.65 -5.23
CA THR A 49 21.65 -5.73 -4.56
C THR A 49 21.41 -5.58 -3.06
N LEU A 50 20.20 -5.91 -2.59
CA LEU A 50 19.94 -6.02 -1.16
C LEU A 50 20.59 -7.31 -0.63
N GLY A 51 21.65 -7.14 0.17
CA GLY A 51 22.23 -8.23 0.94
C GLY A 51 21.21 -8.88 1.90
N LEU A 52 21.59 -10.01 2.49
CA LEU A 52 20.77 -10.67 3.50
C LEU A 52 20.45 -9.67 4.63
N SER A 53 19.17 -9.50 4.94
CA SER A 53 18.77 -8.69 6.10
C SER A 53 19.39 -9.28 7.37
N ALA A 54 19.62 -8.46 8.41
CA ALA A 54 20.16 -8.93 9.69
C ALA A 54 19.33 -10.10 10.26
N VAL A 55 18.01 -10.06 10.07
CA VAL A 55 17.06 -11.12 10.43
C VAL A 55 17.26 -12.38 9.59
N SER A 56 17.47 -12.23 8.27
CA SER A 56 17.76 -13.37 7.39
C SER A 56 19.12 -14.00 7.72
N ALA A 57 20.11 -13.19 8.12
CA ALA A 57 21.42 -13.68 8.55
C ALA A 57 21.34 -14.45 9.87
N SER A 58 20.57 -13.97 10.85
CA SER A 58 20.37 -14.66 12.14
C SER A 58 19.61 -15.98 11.96
N ILE A 59 18.52 -15.99 11.18
CA ILE A 59 17.78 -17.23 10.86
C ILE A 59 18.69 -18.25 10.17
N LYS A 60 19.55 -17.81 9.24
CA LYS A 60 20.51 -18.69 8.57
C LYS A 60 21.57 -19.24 9.55
N LYS A 61 21.99 -18.45 10.54
CA LYS A 61 22.94 -18.87 11.57
C LYS A 61 22.33 -19.90 12.53
N GLU A 62 21.08 -19.70 12.94
CA GLU A 62 20.39 -20.55 13.92
C GLU A 62 19.87 -21.86 13.32
N HIS A 63 19.40 -21.83 12.07
CA HIS A 63 18.72 -22.97 11.43
C HIS A 63 19.43 -23.55 10.21
N GLY A 64 20.63 -23.03 9.87
CA GLY A 64 21.39 -23.46 8.70
C GLY A 64 20.88 -22.83 7.39
N VAL A 65 20.92 -23.58 6.29
CA VAL A 65 20.57 -23.03 4.96
C VAL A 65 19.09 -22.65 4.90
N ILE A 66 18.80 -21.40 4.51
CA ILE A 66 17.44 -20.98 4.14
C ILE A 66 17.08 -21.71 2.84
N LEU A 67 16.27 -22.77 2.96
CA LEU A 67 15.77 -23.54 1.84
C LEU A 67 15.00 -22.64 0.86
N SER A 68 15.30 -22.78 -0.42
CA SER A 68 14.53 -22.17 -1.50
C SER A 68 13.06 -22.62 -1.45
N ARG A 69 12.17 -21.84 -2.08
CA ARG A 69 10.73 -22.19 -2.14
C ARG A 69 10.50 -23.61 -2.70
N ARG A 70 11.34 -24.02 -3.66
CA ARG A 70 11.26 -25.34 -4.31
C ARG A 70 11.57 -26.46 -3.32
N GLU A 71 12.67 -26.33 -2.58
CA GLU A 71 13.09 -27.30 -1.57
C GLU A 71 12.09 -27.39 -0.41
N ARG A 72 11.54 -26.25 0.06
CA ARG A 72 10.50 -26.24 1.09
C ARG A 72 9.24 -27.02 0.67
N LYS A 73 8.80 -26.83 -0.59
CA LYS A 73 7.65 -27.59 -1.13
C LYS A 73 7.93 -29.07 -1.25
N GLN A 74 9.15 -29.46 -1.64
CA GLN A 74 9.52 -30.86 -1.76
C GLN A 74 9.56 -31.54 -0.38
N LYS A 75 10.20 -30.93 0.61
CA LYS A 75 10.25 -31.45 1.98
C LYS A 75 8.84 -31.63 2.58
N ALA A 76 7.93 -30.69 2.33
CA ALA A 76 6.54 -30.80 2.76
C ALA A 76 5.80 -31.98 2.09
N ARG A 77 6.02 -32.20 0.78
CA ARG A 77 5.47 -33.36 0.05
C ARG A 77 6.01 -34.68 0.58
N GLU A 78 7.30 -34.75 0.85
CA GLU A 78 7.95 -35.96 1.41
C GLU A 78 7.46 -36.25 2.84
N ALA A 79 7.31 -35.22 3.68
CA ALA A 79 6.73 -35.37 5.03
C ALA A 79 5.28 -35.88 4.99
N PHE A 80 4.46 -35.36 4.07
CA PHE A 80 3.08 -35.82 3.88
C PHE A 80 3.01 -37.29 3.46
N LYS A 81 3.88 -37.72 2.52
CA LYS A 81 3.97 -39.13 2.12
C LYS A 81 4.37 -40.06 3.27
N ARG A 82 5.33 -39.64 4.11
CA ARG A 82 5.74 -40.43 5.28
C ARG A 82 4.60 -40.61 6.29
N HIS A 83 3.79 -39.59 6.50
CA HIS A 83 2.65 -39.68 7.42
C HIS A 83 1.54 -40.62 6.94
N TYR A 84 1.36 -40.79 5.63
CA TYR A 84 0.34 -41.68 5.06
C TYR A 84 0.82 -43.11 4.80
N ASN A 85 2.13 -43.36 4.84
CA ASN A 85 2.74 -44.67 4.65
C ASN A 85 3.18 -45.32 5.98
N ASN A 86 2.84 -44.71 7.12
CA ASN A 86 2.88 -45.31 8.46
C ASN A 86 1.47 -45.75 8.84
#